data_AF-A0A3Q3C8E8-F1
#
_entry.id   AF-A0A3Q3C8E8-F1
#
_cell.length_a   1.000
_cell.length_b   1.000
_cell.length_c   1.000
_cell.angle_alpha   90.00
_cell.angle_beta   90.00
_cell.angle_gamma   90.00
#
_symmetry.space_group_name_H-M   'P 1'
#
loop_
_entity.id
_entity.type
_entity.pdbx_description
1 polymer ?
#
loop_
_entity_poly.entity_id
_entity_poly.type
_entity_poly.pdbx_seq_one_letter_code
_entity_poly.pdbx_strand_id
1 'polypeptide(L)'
;MYLQMNMDGRVTGSDAQTPYSLLQLKSVKPGHVIIKGPSSSLFLCMDSEGNLKGQSHYSETSCTFREMLLADGYTRFISSQYGFPMSLASRHSPDRHALPFTRFLPLRNNLKTDSASEQMPNNQRLFNVDSDDLLGMGLNSMGSPQFSMDK
;
A
#
# COMPACT_ATOMS: atom_id res chain seq x y z
N MET A 1 -10.45 14.19 3.19
CA MET A 1 -9.11 14.39 3.76
C MET A 1 -8.25 13.18 3.43
N TYR A 2 -7.04 13.42 2.93
CA TYR A 2 -6.04 12.41 2.56
C TYR A 2 -4.93 12.39 3.60
N LEU A 3 -4.45 11.19 3.97
CA LEU A 3 -3.25 11.07 4.80
C LEU A 3 -2.04 11.54 4.00
N GLN A 4 -1.26 12.45 4.57
CA GLN A 4 -0.07 13.01 3.95
C GLN A 4 1.15 12.78 4.84
N MET A 5 2.25 12.34 4.25
CA MET A 5 3.52 12.16 4.94
C MET A 5 4.58 13.07 4.32
N ASN A 6 4.89 14.15 5.01
CA ASN A 6 5.79 15.20 4.56
C ASN A 6 7.26 14.75 4.61
N MET A 7 8.13 15.49 3.92
CA MET A 7 9.59 15.23 3.89
C MET A 7 10.24 15.27 5.28
N ASP A 8 9.70 16.06 6.20
CA ASP A 8 10.18 16.18 7.59
C ASP A 8 9.70 15.02 8.49
N GLY A 9 8.93 14.07 7.95
CA GLY A 9 8.35 12.95 8.68
C GLY A 9 7.07 13.29 9.44
N ARG A 10 6.53 14.51 9.32
CA ARG A 10 5.23 14.84 9.91
C ARG A 10 4.10 14.20 9.11
N VAL A 11 3.15 13.61 9.83
CA VAL A 11 1.95 13.02 9.24
C VAL A 11 0.76 13.94 9.49
N THR A 12 0.13 14.40 8.42
CA THR A 12 -0.96 15.39 8.45
C THR A 12 -2.12 14.97 7.54
N GLY A 13 -3.20 15.74 7.57
CA GLY A 13 -4.29 15.62 6.61
C GLY A 13 -4.18 16.67 5.50
N SER A 14 -4.55 16.30 4.28
CA SER A 14 -4.72 17.21 3.13
C SER A 14 -6.16 17.17 2.62
N ASP A 15 -6.69 18.26 2.10
CA ASP A 15 -8.01 18.31 1.45
C ASP A 15 -7.99 17.76 0.01
N ALA A 16 -6.83 17.82 -0.65
CA ALA A 16 -6.59 17.30 -1.99
C ALA A 16 -5.53 16.19 -2.03
N GLN A 17 -5.46 15.44 -3.13
CA GLN A 17 -4.32 14.57 -3.41
C GLN A 17 -3.08 15.43 -3.68
N THR A 18 -1.97 15.08 -3.04
CA THR A 18 -0.66 15.70 -3.22
C THR A 18 0.39 14.59 -3.42
N PRO A 19 1.58 14.90 -3.95
CA PRO A 19 2.65 13.89 -4.04
C PRO A 19 2.94 13.21 -2.69
N TYR A 20 2.84 13.96 -1.59
CA TYR A 20 3.06 13.45 -0.23
C TYR A 20 1.88 12.65 0.35
N SER A 21 0.70 12.70 -0.28
CA SER A 21 -0.44 11.85 0.08
C SER A 21 -0.52 10.57 -0.77
N LEU A 22 0.38 10.40 -1.74
CA LEU A 22 0.55 9.14 -2.44
C LEU A 22 1.24 8.16 -1.49
N LEU A 23 0.57 7.04 -1.24
CA LEU A 23 1.05 6.01 -0.33
C LEU A 23 1.02 4.67 -1.03
N GLN A 24 2.10 3.92 -0.88
CA GLN A 24 2.23 2.55 -1.32
C GLN A 24 1.95 1.63 -0.13
N LEU A 25 0.88 0.82 -0.25
CA LEU A 25 0.61 -0.27 0.67
C LEU A 25 1.29 -1.53 0.16
N LYS A 26 2.07 -2.19 1.01
CA LYS A 26 2.68 -3.48 0.70
C LYS A 26 2.33 -4.48 1.80
N SER A 27 1.73 -5.60 1.40
CA SER A 27 1.47 -6.72 2.31
C SER A 27 2.79 -7.38 2.71
N VAL A 28 2.96 -7.63 4.01
CA VAL A 28 4.12 -8.36 4.56
C VAL A 28 3.76 -9.76 5.05
N LYS A 29 2.51 -9.95 5.47
CA LYS A 29 1.89 -11.24 5.81
C LYS A 29 0.36 -11.07 5.74
N PRO A 30 -0.44 -12.15 5.76
CA PRO A 30 -1.89 -12.03 5.67
C PRO A 30 -2.46 -11.00 6.66
N GLY A 31 -3.21 -10.04 6.13
CA GLY A 31 -3.83 -8.96 6.89
C GLY A 31 -2.88 -7.96 7.54
N HIS A 32 -1.58 -7.94 7.19
CA HIS A 32 -0.62 -6.97 7.71
C HIS A 32 0.12 -6.27 6.58
N VAL A 33 0.25 -4.96 6.73
CA VAL A 33 0.81 -4.07 5.71
C VAL A 33 1.89 -3.16 6.28
N ILE A 34 2.81 -2.81 5.42
CA ILE A 34 3.67 -1.62 5.57
C ILE A 34 3.15 -0.55 4.63
N ILE A 35 3.28 0.71 5.04
CA ILE A 35 2.85 1.86 4.27
C ILE A 35 4.06 2.75 4.02
N LYS A 36 4.37 3.04 2.76
CA LYS A 36 5.49 3.89 2.35
C LYS A 36 4.99 5.08 1.55
N GLY A 37 5.55 6.27 1.77
CA GLY A 37 5.32 7.44 0.93
C GLY A 37 6.41 7.52 -0.14
N PRO A 38 6.13 7.28 -1.43
CA PRO A 38 7.17 7.32 -2.45
C PRO A 38 7.85 8.68 -2.54
N SER A 39 7.09 9.78 -2.48
CA SER A 39 7.63 11.14 -2.60
C SER A 39 8.49 11.57 -1.41
N SER A 40 8.21 11.09 -0.19
CA SER A 40 9.05 11.37 0.98
C SER A 40 10.13 10.32 1.22
N SER A 41 10.03 9.16 0.56
CA SER A 41 10.87 7.98 0.82
C SER A 41 10.82 7.48 2.28
N LEU A 42 9.74 7.80 3.01
CA LEU A 42 9.55 7.40 4.41
C LEU A 42 8.58 6.23 4.54
N PHE A 43 8.76 5.45 5.60
CA PHE A 43 7.78 4.50 6.12
C PHE A 43 6.87 5.20 7.12
N LEU A 44 5.57 4.95 7.03
CA LEU A 44 4.62 5.38 8.04
C LEU A 44 4.77 4.45 9.25
N CYS A 45 5.02 5.04 10.42
CA CYS A 45 5.25 4.33 11.66
C CYS A 45 4.46 4.98 12.79
N MET A 46 4.24 4.21 13.85
CA MET A 46 3.54 4.62 15.05
C MET A 46 4.44 4.45 16.27
N ASP A 47 4.46 5.45 17.15
CA ASP A 47 5.14 5.34 18.44
C ASP A 47 4.24 4.70 19.52
N SER A 48 4.82 4.50 20.71
CA SER A 48 4.13 3.91 21.86
C SER A 48 2.99 4.75 22.42
N GLU A 49 2.88 6.01 22.02
CA GLU A 49 1.76 6.90 22.37
C GLU A 49 0.67 6.88 21.30
N GLY A 50 0.89 6.14 20.20
CA GLY A 50 -0.03 6.03 19.09
C GLY A 50 0.05 7.19 18.10
N ASN A 51 1.08 8.03 18.16
CA ASN A 51 1.28 9.11 17.19
C ASN A 51 1.89 8.57 15.90
N LEU A 52 1.42 9.08 14.77
CA LEU A 52 1.93 8.71 13.45
C LEU A 52 3.12 9.61 13.06
N LYS A 53 4.16 9.00 12.50
CA LYS A 53 5.34 9.69 11.98
C LYS A 53 5.94 8.93 10.80
N GLY A 54 6.58 9.67 9.90
CA GLY A 54 7.42 9.12 8.86
C GLY A 54 8.82 8.82 9.38
N GLN A 55 9.37 7.65 9.05
CA GLN A 55 10.74 7.26 9.38
C GLN A 55 11.45 6.73 8.14
N SER A 56 12.74 7.07 7.97
CA SER A 56 13.55 6.58 6.86
C SER A 56 13.88 5.09 6.99
N HIS A 57 14.10 4.63 8.22
CA HIS A 57 14.40 3.24 8.53
C HIS A 57 13.14 2.48 8.93
N TYR A 58 12.94 1.34 8.28
CA TYR A 58 11.87 0.42 8.63
C TYR A 58 12.13 -0.27 9.97
N SER A 59 11.10 -0.32 10.80
CA SER A 59 11.05 -1.16 12.00
C SER A 59 9.72 -1.90 12.04
N GLU A 60 9.77 -3.23 12.17
CA GLU A 60 8.56 -4.05 12.17
C GLU A 60 7.61 -3.72 13.32
N THR A 61 8.15 -3.32 14.48
CA THR A 61 7.34 -3.02 15.67
C THR A 61 6.56 -1.72 15.54
N SER A 62 7.11 -0.71 14.85
CA SER A 62 6.46 0.60 14.71
C SER A 62 5.77 0.80 13.36
N CYS A 63 6.22 0.15 12.29
CA CYS A 63 5.81 0.46 10.91
C CYS A 63 4.91 -0.61 10.27
N THR A 64 4.48 -1.62 11.03
CA THR A 64 3.60 -2.70 10.55
C THR A 64 2.21 -2.59 11.17
N PHE A 65 1.20 -2.53 10.31
CA PHE A 65 -0.20 -2.39 10.71
C PHE A 65 -1.02 -3.59 10.29
N ARG A 66 -1.93 -4.03 11.15
CA ARG A 66 -3.00 -4.94 10.77
C ARG A 66 -4.06 -4.16 10.00
N GLU A 67 -4.33 -4.61 8.78
CA GLU A 67 -5.40 -4.11 7.93
C GLU A 67 -6.72 -4.83 8.25
N MET A 68 -7.77 -4.05 8.53
CA MET A 68 -9.09 -4.57 8.85
C MET A 68 -10.16 -3.87 8.01
N LEU A 69 -10.80 -4.61 7.12
CA LEU A 69 -11.99 -4.15 6.40
C LEU A 69 -13.20 -4.15 7.34
N LEU A 70 -13.92 -3.04 7.38
CA LEU A 70 -15.14 -2.87 8.16
C LEU A 70 -16.37 -3.22 7.30
N ALA A 71 -17.49 -3.53 7.96
CA ALA A 71 -18.75 -3.87 7.29
C ALA A 71 -19.29 -2.75 6.38
N ASP A 72 -18.89 -1.52 6.65
CA ASP A 72 -19.26 -0.33 5.87
C ASP A 72 -18.31 -0.03 4.69
N GLY A 73 -17.35 -0.92 4.41
CA GLY A 73 -16.42 -0.82 3.29
C GLY A 73 -15.19 0.06 3.54
N TYR A 74 -15.07 0.70 4.71
CA TYR A 74 -13.85 1.41 5.09
C TYR A 74 -12.82 0.45 5.69
N THR A 75 -11.56 0.84 5.63
CA THR A 75 -10.45 0.10 6.22
C THR A 75 -9.96 0.80 7.48
N ARG A 76 -9.69 0.03 8.54
CA ARG A 76 -8.97 0.46 9.72
C ARG A 76 -7.62 -0.21 9.76
N PHE A 77 -6.60 0.57 10.09
CA PHE A 77 -5.24 0.06 10.31
C PHE A 77 -4.91 0.15 11.79
N ILE A 78 -4.42 -0.93 12.37
CA ILE A 78 -4.11 -1.03 13.80
C ILE A 78 -2.64 -1.38 13.96
N SER A 79 -1.90 -0.68 14.82
CA SER A 79 -0.52 -1.04 15.13
C SER A 79 -0.47 -2.48 15.64
N SER A 80 0.35 -3.30 15.01
CA SER A 80 0.50 -4.72 15.40
C SER A 80 1.12 -4.86 16.79
N GLN A 81 1.94 -3.89 17.18
CA GLN A 81 2.64 -3.87 18.47
C GLN A 81 1.83 -3.22 19.57
N TYR A 82 1.26 -2.03 19.31
CA TYR A 82 0.65 -1.20 20.35
C TYR A 82 -0.89 -1.30 20.40
N GLY A 83 -1.52 -1.91 19.39
CA GLY A 83 -2.98 -2.06 19.35
C GLY A 83 -3.76 -0.76 19.11
N PHE A 84 -3.09 0.38 18.95
CA PHE A 84 -3.75 1.65 18.64
C PHE A 84 -4.18 1.71 17.16
N PRO A 85 -5.38 2.23 16.85
CA PRO A 85 -5.75 2.53 15.48
C PRO A 85 -4.96 3.73 14.97
N MET A 86 -4.61 3.71 13.68
CA MET A 86 -4.15 4.89 12.98
C MET A 86 -5.23 5.97 13.02
N SER A 87 -4.85 7.19 13.38
CA SER A 87 -5.73 8.35 13.42
C SER A 87 -4.93 9.60 13.00
N LEU A 88 -5.59 10.49 12.27
CA LEU A 88 -5.06 11.83 11.94
C LEU A 88 -5.47 12.88 12.98
N ALA A 89 -6.24 12.50 14.01
CA ALA A 89 -6.59 13.40 15.10
C ALA A 89 -5.42 13.57 16.07
N SER A 90 -5.31 14.77 16.67
CA SER A 90 -4.45 14.93 17.85
C SER A 90 -5.04 14.14 19.01
N ARG A 91 -4.22 13.31 19.66
CA ARG A 91 -4.64 12.54 20.84
C ARG A 91 -4.85 13.41 22.10
N HIS A 92 -4.49 14.69 22.04
CA HIS A 92 -4.77 15.65 23.10
C HIS A 92 -6.21 16.17 23.10
N SER A 93 -7.09 15.62 22.24
CA SER A 93 -8.51 15.98 22.25
C SER A 93 -9.17 15.55 23.57
N PRO A 94 -9.94 16.44 24.22
CA PRO A 94 -10.54 16.16 25.53
C PRO A 94 -11.58 15.04 25.52
N ASP A 95 -12.15 14.72 24.35
CA ASP A 95 -13.07 13.59 24.18
C ASP A 95 -12.30 12.28 23.95
N ARG A 96 -12.26 11.44 24.99
CA ARG A 96 -11.56 10.15 25.01
C ARG A 96 -12.39 9.00 24.41
N HIS A 97 -13.67 9.20 24.13
CA HIS A 97 -14.59 8.10 23.84
C HIS A 97 -14.66 7.72 22.36
N ALA A 98 -14.24 8.59 21.44
CA ALA A 98 -14.12 8.26 20.02
C ALA A 98 -12.92 8.97 19.39
N LEU A 99 -11.87 8.21 19.03
CA LEU A 99 -10.78 8.73 18.22
C LEU A 99 -11.30 8.99 16.79
N PRO A 100 -11.40 10.25 16.32
CA PRO A 100 -11.89 10.53 14.97
C PRO A 100 -10.82 10.18 13.93
N PHE A 101 -11.19 10.24 12.65
CA PHE A 101 -10.27 10.01 11.52
C PHE A 101 -9.51 8.67 11.54
N THR A 102 -10.18 7.59 11.99
CA THR A 102 -9.61 6.23 12.09
C THR A 102 -10.03 5.27 10.97
N ARG A 103 -10.84 5.76 10.03
CA ARG A 103 -11.45 4.98 8.94
C ARG A 103 -10.96 5.55 7.62
N PHE A 104 -10.32 4.72 6.82
CA PHE A 104 -9.66 5.11 5.58
C PHE A 104 -10.35 4.42 4.40
N LEU A 105 -10.49 5.14 3.30
CA LEU A 105 -10.93 4.59 2.03
C LEU A 105 -9.76 4.72 1.05
N PRO A 106 -9.17 3.60 0.58
CA PRO A 106 -8.13 3.64 -0.44
C PRO A 106 -8.70 4.23 -1.74
N LEU A 107 -8.12 5.34 -2.20
CA LEU A 107 -8.52 6.02 -3.42
C LEU A 107 -7.42 5.84 -4.48
N ARG A 108 -7.83 5.78 -5.75
CA ARG A 108 -6.89 5.74 -6.88
C ARG A 108 -6.12 7.06 -6.97
N ASN A 109 -4.83 6.97 -7.27
CA ASN A 109 -3.99 8.12 -7.56
C ASN A 109 -4.42 8.76 -8.88
N ASN A 110 -4.67 10.07 -8.86
CA ASN A 110 -4.99 10.86 -10.06
C ASN A 110 -3.91 11.92 -10.36
N LEU A 111 -2.81 11.90 -9.63
CA LEU A 111 -1.68 12.80 -9.88
C LEU A 111 -0.92 12.31 -11.10
N LYS A 112 -0.61 13.25 -12.00
CA LYS A 112 0.33 13.02 -13.09
C LYS A 112 1.73 12.93 -12.48
N THR A 113 2.16 11.72 -12.16
CA THR A 113 3.55 11.47 -11.78
C THR A 113 4.34 11.38 -13.06
N ASP A 114 5.13 12.42 -13.38
CA ASP A 114 6.20 12.34 -14.39
C ASP A 114 7.23 11.32 -13.89
N SER A 115 6.93 10.05 -14.16
CA SER A 115 7.76 8.95 -13.73
C SER A 115 8.89 8.81 -14.74
N ALA A 116 10.07 9.30 -14.38
CA ALA A 116 11.31 8.81 -14.95
C ALA A 116 11.30 7.26 -14.80
N SER A 117 11.16 6.59 -15.94
CA SER A 117 11.47 5.18 -16.22
C SER A 117 11.10 4.15 -15.14
N GLU A 118 9.82 3.79 -15.04
CA GLU A 118 9.50 2.36 -14.99
C GLU A 118 9.41 1.88 -16.44
N GLN A 119 10.56 1.50 -16.99
CA GLN A 119 10.59 0.67 -18.19
C GLN A 119 10.00 -0.68 -17.75
N MET A 120 8.69 -0.83 -17.92
CA MET A 120 8.04 -2.14 -17.93
C MET A 120 8.89 -3.02 -18.87
N PRO A 121 9.45 -4.15 -18.42
CA PRO A 121 9.94 -5.13 -19.37
C PRO A 121 8.73 -5.51 -20.21
N ASN A 122 8.82 -5.19 -21.50
CA ASN A 122 7.82 -5.43 -22.51
C ASN A 122 7.45 -6.92 -22.54
N ASN A 123 6.48 -7.32 -21.72
CA ASN A 123 5.91 -8.67 -21.69
C ASN A 123 4.52 -8.68 -21.04
N GLN A 124 3.76 -7.59 -21.15
CA GLN A 124 2.33 -7.64 -20.90
C GLN A 124 1.65 -8.20 -22.15
N ARG A 125 1.52 -9.53 -22.20
CA ARG A 125 0.43 -10.15 -22.97
C ARG A 125 -0.86 -9.52 -22.44
N LEU A 126 -1.49 -8.69 -23.26
CA LEU A 126 -2.76 -8.06 -22.96
C LEU A 126 -3.77 -9.17 -22.64
N PHE A 127 -4.15 -9.31 -21.37
CA PHE A 127 -5.23 -10.22 -20.98
C PHE A 127 -6.54 -9.64 -21.52
N ASN A 128 -6.89 -10.04 -22.74
CA ASN A 128 -8.17 -9.69 -23.34
C ASN A 128 -9.22 -10.65 -22.78
N VAL A 129 -10.07 -10.14 -21.87
CA VAL A 129 -11.11 -10.92 -21.18
C VAL A 129 -12.16 -11.45 -22.16
N ASP A 130 -12.29 -10.82 -23.34
CA ASP A 130 -13.18 -11.22 -24.43
C ASP A 130 -12.48 -12.13 -25.48
N SER A 131 -11.32 -12.72 -25.15
CA SER A 131 -10.62 -13.66 -26.04
C SER A 131 -10.95 -15.11 -25.72
N ASP A 132 -11.32 -15.89 -26.73
CA ASP A 132 -11.59 -17.34 -26.61
C ASP A 132 -10.31 -18.18 -26.30
N ASP A 133 -9.11 -17.61 -26.47
CA ASP A 133 -7.84 -18.21 -26.04
C ASP A 133 -7.17 -17.35 -24.96
N LEU A 134 -7.68 -17.49 -23.74
CA LEU A 134 -7.23 -16.78 -22.54
C LEU A 134 -5.79 -17.11 -22.12
N LEU A 135 -5.23 -18.22 -22.59
CA LEU A 135 -3.88 -18.67 -22.23
C LEU A 135 -2.87 -18.55 -23.39
N GLY A 136 -3.32 -18.19 -24.59
CA GLY A 136 -2.48 -17.98 -25.76
C GLY A 136 -1.65 -19.21 -26.10
N MET A 137 -2.25 -20.39 -26.01
CA MET A 137 -1.59 -21.66 -26.34
C MET A 137 -1.63 -21.97 -27.85
N GLY A 138 -2.37 -21.20 -28.66
CA GLY A 138 -2.54 -21.45 -30.10
C GLY A 138 -1.37 -21.07 -31.01
N LEU A 139 -0.33 -20.37 -30.53
CA LEU A 139 0.72 -19.79 -31.40
C LEU A 139 2.11 -20.44 -31.29
N ASN A 140 2.29 -21.43 -30.40
CA ASN A 140 3.54 -22.16 -30.31
C ASN A 140 3.30 -23.61 -30.72
N SER A 141 3.71 -23.97 -31.94
CA SER A 141 3.89 -25.38 -32.31
C SER A 141 4.87 -26.01 -31.32
N MET A 142 4.36 -26.75 -30.35
CA MET A 142 5.17 -27.54 -29.44
C MET A 142 5.85 -28.65 -30.25
N GLY A 143 7.14 -28.48 -30.55
CA GLY A 143 8.00 -29.57 -30.95
C GLY A 143 8.17 -30.52 -29.76
N SER A 144 7.72 -31.76 -29.90
CA SER A 144 7.86 -32.80 -28.88
C SER A 144 9.34 -33.04 -28.53
N PRO A 145 9.71 -33.24 -27.25
CA PRO A 145 11.06 -33.66 -26.91
C PRO A 145 11.29 -35.08 -27.42
N GLN A 146 12.31 -35.27 -28.28
CA GLN A 146 12.82 -36.60 -28.61
C GLN A 146 13.69 -37.09 -27.46
N PHE A 147 13.40 -38.30 -26.97
CA PHE A 147 14.30 -39.08 -26.13
C PHE A 147 15.26 -39.86 -27.04
N SER A 148 16.56 -39.59 -26.94
CA SER A 148 17.59 -40.50 -27.46
C SER A 148 17.75 -41.63 -26.46
N MET A 149 17.57 -42.86 -26.93
CA MET A 149 17.88 -44.08 -26.18
C MET A 149 19.23 -44.56 -26.69
N ASP A 150 20.30 -44.28 -25.95
CA ASP A 150 21.62 -44.84 -26.23
C ASP A 150 21.58 -46.36 -25.94
N LYS A 151 22.13 -47.14 -26.85
CA LYS A 151 22.17 -48.61 -26.82
C LYS A 151 23.51 -49.11 -26.30
#